data_AF-A0A9P9MKJ9-F1
#
_entry.id   AF-A0A9P9MKJ9-F1
#
_cell.length_a   1.000
_cell.length_b   1.000
_cell.length_c   1.000
_cell.angle_alpha   90.00
_cell.angle_beta   90.00
_cell.angle_gamma   90.00
#
_symmetry.space_group_name_H-M   'P 1'
#
loop_
_entity.id
_entity.type
_entity.pdbx_description
1 polymer ?
#
loop_
_entity_poly.entity_id
_entity_poly.type
_entity_poly.pdbx_seq_one_letter_code
_entity_poly.pdbx_strand_id
1 'polypeptide(L)'
;MVIAFQELRQFTATYPQEVDGSPLWDNIIGNCDSRKKCIKIGKTAEEWIQNMDEELREGISRILKTKDKTIITARLQELKQNFPDGAPYVLTHADLNLGNILVHDGKIVAIIDWELAGYYPWWAEVYTSYNRALSDTSKVLFDFVWKQLNLNIDGMLKNLSPVVKAYQCYPVSHTSRTYIWQRPPFCKCQNSGGVIRAHQIDSEDKHFVDYDRPRLDEEENWLE
;
A
#
# COMPACT_ATOMS: atom_id res chain seq x y z
N MET A 1 -7.58 2.09 22.83
CA MET A 1 -7.42 1.96 21.36
C MET A 1 -8.68 2.42 20.63
N VAL A 2 -9.84 1.80 20.91
CA VAL A 2 -11.11 2.14 20.25
C VAL A 2 -11.47 3.64 20.36
N ILE A 3 -11.41 4.22 21.57
CA ILE A 3 -11.68 5.66 21.79
C ILE A 3 -10.73 6.53 20.95
N ALA A 4 -9.43 6.25 20.96
CA ALA A 4 -8.45 7.01 20.17
C ALA A 4 -8.77 6.95 18.67
N PHE A 5 -9.21 5.80 18.14
CA PHE A 5 -9.66 5.72 16.75
C PHE A 5 -10.98 6.45 16.48
N GLN A 6 -11.91 6.48 17.45
CA GLN A 6 -13.11 7.30 17.31
C GLN A 6 -12.75 8.79 17.23
N GLU A 7 -11.82 9.26 18.05
CA GLU A 7 -11.32 10.63 18.04
C GLU A 7 -10.58 10.98 16.74
N LEU A 8 -9.65 10.12 16.29
CA LEU A 8 -8.93 10.32 15.03
C LEU A 8 -9.87 10.43 13.83
N ARG A 9 -10.94 9.63 13.81
CA ARG A 9 -11.93 9.63 12.72
C ARG A 9 -12.86 10.84 12.70
N GLN A 10 -12.80 11.71 13.71
CA GLN A 10 -13.49 13.02 13.66
C GLN A 10 -12.76 14.00 12.75
N PHE A 11 -11.45 13.82 12.53
CA PHE A 11 -10.69 14.60 11.58
C PHE A 11 -10.95 14.07 10.17
N THR A 12 -11.56 14.91 9.34
CA THR A 12 -11.99 14.54 8.00
C THR A 12 -11.50 15.54 6.95
N ALA A 13 -11.42 15.08 5.72
CA ALA A 13 -11.16 15.90 4.54
C ALA A 13 -12.19 15.63 3.45
N THR A 14 -12.29 16.56 2.49
CA THR A 14 -13.20 16.44 1.35
C THR A 14 -12.74 15.42 0.31
N TYR A 15 -11.44 15.13 0.27
CA TYR A 15 -10.80 14.18 -0.64
C TYR A 15 -9.50 13.66 -0.01
N PRO A 16 -8.89 12.59 -0.55
CA PRO A 16 -7.60 12.09 -0.08
C PRO A 16 -6.47 13.12 -0.20
N GLN A 17 -5.77 13.39 0.90
CA GLN A 17 -4.67 14.34 0.97
C GLN A 17 -3.79 14.09 2.20
N GLU A 18 -2.55 14.57 2.17
CA GLU A 18 -1.72 14.63 3.37
C GLU A 18 -2.25 15.66 4.38
N VAL A 19 -1.69 15.68 5.59
CA VAL A 19 -2.15 16.58 6.67
C VAL A 19 -1.98 18.06 6.30
N ASP A 20 -0.99 18.39 5.47
CA ASP A 20 -0.73 19.74 4.95
C ASP A 20 -1.58 20.10 3.71
N GLY A 21 -2.44 19.18 3.25
CA GLY A 21 -3.28 19.33 2.07
C GLY A 21 -2.61 18.97 0.74
N SER A 22 -1.34 18.52 0.76
CA SER A 22 -0.65 18.05 -0.43
C SER A 22 -1.21 16.70 -0.93
N PRO A 23 -0.98 16.33 -2.21
CA PRO A 23 -1.49 15.08 -2.76
C PRO A 23 -0.98 13.85 -2.01
N LEU A 24 -1.90 12.95 -1.68
CA LEU A 24 -1.58 11.74 -0.94
C LEU A 24 -0.95 10.68 -1.85
N TRP A 25 0.12 10.08 -1.37
CA TRP A 25 0.75 8.97 -2.07
C TRP A 25 0.07 7.64 -1.79
N ASP A 26 0.05 6.78 -2.81
CA ASP A 26 -0.61 5.48 -2.71
C ASP A 26 0.29 4.45 -2.02
N ASN A 27 0.04 4.29 -0.73
CA ASN A 27 0.64 3.28 0.13
C ASN A 27 -0.26 2.05 0.31
N ILE A 28 -1.40 1.97 -0.40
CA ILE A 28 -2.42 0.92 -0.24
C ILE A 28 -2.32 -0.08 -1.38
N ILE A 29 -2.40 0.41 -2.62
CA ILE A 29 -2.35 -0.40 -3.85
C ILE A 29 -1.00 -0.15 -4.50
N GLY A 30 -0.73 1.13 -4.78
CA GLY A 30 0.42 1.71 -5.46
C GLY A 30 1.80 1.54 -4.82
N ASN A 31 1.92 0.76 -3.74
CA ASN A 31 3.10 0.77 -2.89
C ASN A 31 4.35 0.26 -3.63
N CYS A 32 5.36 1.12 -3.75
CA CYS A 32 6.65 0.81 -4.34
C CYS A 32 7.73 0.91 -3.27
N ASP A 33 8.71 0.01 -3.29
CA ASP A 33 9.86 -0.04 -2.35
C ASP A 33 10.84 1.15 -2.51
N SER A 34 10.46 2.21 -3.24
CA SER A 34 11.26 3.43 -3.42
C SER A 34 10.83 4.49 -2.41
N ARG A 35 11.77 5.26 -1.84
CA ARG A 35 11.42 6.43 -1.01
C ARG A 35 10.63 7.48 -1.78
N LYS A 36 10.90 7.65 -3.09
CA LYS A 36 10.03 8.45 -3.95
C LYS A 36 8.83 7.61 -4.34
N LYS A 37 7.73 7.89 -3.65
CA LYS A 37 6.43 7.28 -3.88
C LYS A 37 6.01 7.55 -5.34
N CYS A 38 5.58 6.52 -6.05
CA CYS A 38 5.46 6.54 -7.52
C CYS A 38 4.06 6.93 -7.99
N ILE A 39 3.04 6.44 -7.28
CA ILE A 39 1.63 6.62 -7.62
C ILE A 39 0.95 7.42 -6.52
N LYS A 40 0.01 8.27 -6.91
CA LYS A 40 -0.81 9.08 -5.99
C LYS A 40 -2.22 8.53 -5.91
N ILE A 41 -2.81 8.66 -4.72
CA ILE A 41 -4.25 8.48 -4.55
C ILE A 41 -4.94 9.68 -5.19
N GLY A 42 -5.88 9.40 -6.09
CA GLY A 42 -6.70 10.43 -6.73
C GLY A 42 -7.69 11.07 -5.75
N LYS A 43 -8.20 12.26 -6.07
CA LYS A 43 -9.24 12.90 -5.24
C LYS A 43 -10.56 12.14 -5.26
N THR A 44 -10.75 11.33 -6.30
CA THR A 44 -11.89 10.43 -6.48
C THR A 44 -11.40 9.00 -6.77
N ALA A 45 -12.30 8.02 -6.63
CA ALA A 45 -12.05 6.64 -7.02
C ALA A 45 -11.59 6.50 -8.49
N GLU A 46 -12.21 7.27 -9.39
CA GLU A 46 -11.87 7.26 -10.82
C GLU A 46 -10.47 7.83 -11.06
N GLU A 47 -10.15 8.97 -10.45
CA GLU A 47 -8.80 9.56 -10.53
C GLU A 47 -7.74 8.61 -9.97
N TRP A 48 -8.07 7.88 -8.89
CA TRP A 48 -7.13 6.94 -8.29
C TRP A 48 -6.85 5.76 -9.23
N ILE A 49 -7.87 5.14 -9.83
CA ILE A 49 -7.65 4.10 -10.83
C ILE A 49 -6.91 4.65 -12.05
N GLN A 50 -7.25 5.87 -12.49
CA GLN A 50 -6.60 6.50 -13.65
C GLN A 50 -5.10 6.70 -13.44
N ASN A 51 -4.67 7.02 -12.21
CA ASN A 51 -3.26 7.13 -11.86
C ASN A 51 -2.49 5.79 -11.98
N MET A 52 -3.18 4.65 -12.07
CA MET A 52 -2.62 3.31 -12.22
C MET A 52 -3.01 2.64 -13.55
N ASP A 53 -3.48 3.39 -14.54
CA ASP A 53 -4.10 2.82 -15.75
C ASP A 53 -3.15 1.90 -16.52
N GLU A 54 -1.88 2.27 -16.67
CA GLU A 54 -0.88 1.47 -17.40
C GLU A 54 -0.57 0.16 -16.66
N GLU A 55 -0.30 0.26 -15.35
CA GLU A 55 0.01 -0.86 -14.46
C GLU A 55 -1.15 -1.86 -14.40
N LEU A 56 -2.38 -1.35 -14.26
CA LEU A 56 -3.58 -2.19 -14.22
C LEU A 56 -3.83 -2.87 -15.56
N ARG A 57 -3.61 -2.21 -16.69
CA ARG A 57 -3.77 -2.83 -18.02
C ARG A 57 -2.80 -3.98 -18.23
N GLU A 58 -1.54 -3.80 -17.90
CA GLU A 58 -0.55 -4.88 -18.03
C GLU A 58 -0.81 -5.99 -17.02
N GLY A 59 -1.17 -5.65 -15.78
CA GLY A 59 -1.60 -6.62 -14.78
C GLY A 59 -2.78 -7.48 -15.23
N ILE A 60 -3.82 -6.86 -15.81
CA ILE A 60 -4.98 -7.56 -16.40
C ILE A 60 -4.53 -8.44 -17.58
N SER A 61 -3.69 -7.93 -18.47
CA SER A 61 -3.15 -8.69 -19.61
C SER A 61 -2.49 -9.99 -19.14
N ARG A 62 -1.69 -9.92 -18.08
CA ARG A 62 -1.00 -11.08 -17.48
C ARG A 62 -1.96 -12.05 -16.81
N ILE A 63 -2.92 -11.56 -16.03
CA ILE A 63 -3.93 -12.40 -15.36
C ILE A 63 -4.78 -13.16 -16.38
N LEU A 64 -5.23 -12.47 -17.43
CA LEU A 64 -6.11 -13.05 -18.46
C LEU A 64 -5.34 -13.76 -19.57
N LYS A 65 -4.01 -13.70 -19.57
CA LYS A 65 -3.12 -14.24 -20.62
C LYS A 65 -3.54 -13.82 -22.03
N THR A 66 -3.87 -12.54 -22.20
CA THR A 66 -4.34 -11.98 -23.48
C THR A 66 -3.71 -10.62 -23.74
N LYS A 67 -3.50 -10.30 -25.02
CA LYS A 67 -3.08 -8.97 -25.49
C LYS A 67 -4.21 -8.23 -26.23
N ASP A 68 -5.43 -8.78 -26.22
CA ASP A 68 -6.61 -8.12 -26.78
C ASP A 68 -6.99 -6.89 -25.95
N LYS A 69 -6.81 -5.71 -26.55
CA LYS A 69 -7.10 -4.42 -25.92
C LYS A 69 -8.57 -4.25 -25.54
N THR A 70 -9.48 -4.90 -26.27
CA THR A 70 -10.93 -4.84 -26.02
C THR A 70 -11.27 -5.56 -24.72
N ILE A 71 -10.74 -6.78 -24.55
CA ILE A 71 -10.92 -7.59 -23.34
C ILE A 71 -10.30 -6.87 -22.13
N ILE A 72 -9.07 -6.37 -22.28
CA ILE A 72 -8.36 -5.65 -21.20
C ILE A 72 -9.13 -4.40 -20.79
N THR A 73 -9.61 -3.61 -21.75
CA THR A 73 -10.35 -2.37 -21.48
C THR A 73 -11.70 -2.66 -20.83
N ALA A 74 -12.42 -3.69 -21.28
CA ALA A 74 -13.67 -4.11 -20.67
C ALA A 74 -13.45 -4.54 -19.21
N ARG A 75 -12.39 -5.31 -18.94
CA ARG A 75 -12.04 -5.72 -17.57
C ARG A 75 -11.64 -4.54 -16.69
N LEU A 76 -10.86 -3.59 -17.22
CA LEU A 76 -10.50 -2.38 -16.47
C LEU A 76 -11.74 -1.54 -16.14
N GLN A 77 -12.68 -1.43 -17.07
CA GLN A 77 -13.94 -0.71 -16.84
C GLN A 77 -14.79 -1.38 -15.75
N GLU A 78 -14.84 -2.70 -15.70
CA GLU A 78 -15.50 -3.45 -14.63
C GLU A 78 -14.83 -3.18 -13.27
N LEU A 79 -13.49 -3.15 -13.21
CA LEU A 79 -12.75 -2.82 -12.00
C LEU A 79 -13.04 -1.40 -11.52
N LYS A 80 -13.08 -0.43 -12.44
CA LYS A 80 -13.45 0.97 -12.15
C LYS A 80 -14.84 1.09 -11.55
N GLN A 81 -15.83 0.44 -12.18
CA GLN A 81 -17.24 0.50 -11.75
C GLN A 81 -17.47 -0.11 -10.36
N ASN A 82 -16.68 -1.13 -10.02
CA ASN A 82 -16.80 -1.81 -8.73
C ASN A 82 -15.87 -1.22 -7.66
N PHE A 83 -14.97 -0.29 -7.99
CA PHE A 83 -13.99 0.23 -7.04
C PHE A 83 -14.70 0.80 -5.80
N PRO A 84 -14.23 0.47 -4.59
CA PRO A 84 -14.93 0.86 -3.38
C PRO A 84 -15.01 2.37 -3.22
N ASP A 85 -16.16 2.86 -2.76
CA ASP A 85 -16.30 4.26 -2.36
C ASP A 85 -15.34 4.57 -1.20
N GLY A 86 -14.75 5.76 -1.26
CA GLY A 86 -13.74 6.21 -0.32
C GLY A 86 -14.31 7.01 0.84
N ALA A 87 -15.42 7.72 0.64
CA ALA A 87 -15.93 8.66 1.63
C ALA A 87 -16.54 7.94 2.86
N PRO A 88 -16.41 8.53 4.07
CA PRO A 88 -15.66 9.75 4.39
C PRO A 88 -14.14 9.52 4.38
N TYR A 89 -13.38 10.57 4.06
CA TYR A 89 -11.91 10.54 4.16
C TYR A 89 -11.48 10.98 5.54
N VAL A 90 -10.86 10.08 6.29
CA VAL A 90 -10.54 10.24 7.72
C VAL A 90 -9.05 10.21 7.95
N LEU A 91 -8.57 10.91 8.99
CA LEU A 91 -7.19 10.83 9.40
C LEU A 91 -6.82 9.37 9.73
N THR A 92 -5.83 8.86 9.01
CA THR A 92 -5.40 7.47 8.97
C THR A 92 -3.89 7.48 9.13
N HIS A 93 -3.37 6.58 9.97
CA HIS A 93 -1.95 6.35 10.22
C HIS A 93 -1.28 5.63 9.04
N ALA A 94 -1.99 4.70 8.40
CA ALA A 94 -1.59 3.93 7.21
C ALA A 94 -0.37 2.98 7.38
N ASP A 95 0.32 3.04 8.52
CA ASP A 95 1.29 2.02 8.96
C ASP A 95 1.04 1.51 10.38
N LEU A 96 -0.22 1.41 10.80
CA LEU A 96 -0.54 1.03 12.16
C LEU A 96 -0.28 -0.46 12.40
N ASN A 97 0.72 -0.75 13.23
CA ASN A 97 1.05 -2.09 13.68
C ASN A 97 1.52 -2.05 15.14
N LEU A 98 1.70 -3.21 15.78
CA LEU A 98 2.09 -3.27 17.20
C LEU A 98 3.45 -2.62 17.50
N GLY A 99 4.35 -2.52 16.53
CA GLY A 99 5.63 -1.81 16.69
C GLY A 99 5.47 -0.30 16.82
N ASN A 100 4.36 0.25 16.30
CA ASN A 100 4.07 1.68 16.29
C ASN A 100 3.15 2.12 17.44
N ILE A 101 2.87 1.24 18.41
CA ILE A 101 2.01 1.51 19.57
C ILE A 101 2.83 1.34 20.86
N LEU A 102 3.02 2.45 21.58
CA LEU A 102 3.71 2.43 22.88
C LEU A 102 2.71 2.19 24.01
N VAL A 103 3.03 1.21 24.86
CA VAL A 103 2.20 0.83 26.01
C VAL A 103 3.00 0.97 27.30
N HIS A 104 2.41 1.61 28.30
CA HIS A 104 2.94 1.72 29.66
C HIS A 104 1.83 1.40 30.66
N ASP A 105 2.09 0.51 31.62
CA ASP A 105 1.12 0.04 32.62
C ASP A 105 -0.24 -0.37 32.03
N GLY A 106 -0.21 -1.11 30.92
CA GLY A 106 -1.42 -1.60 30.23
C GLY A 106 -2.22 -0.53 29.49
N LYS A 107 -1.72 0.72 29.41
CA LYS A 107 -2.35 1.83 28.69
C LYS A 107 -1.51 2.22 27.47
N ILE A 108 -2.17 2.52 26.37
CA ILE A 108 -1.52 3.13 25.21
C ILE A 108 -1.12 4.56 25.61
N VAL A 109 0.16 4.87 25.52
CA VAL A 109 0.70 6.19 25.85
C VAL A 109 1.11 6.99 24.61
N ALA A 110 1.40 6.32 23.49
CA ALA A 110 1.65 6.98 22.22
C ALA A 110 1.40 6.06 21.03
N ILE A 111 1.13 6.67 19.89
CA ILE A 111 1.24 6.07 18.55
C ILE A 111 2.35 6.85 17.85
N ILE A 112 3.31 6.16 17.25
CA ILE A 112 4.49 6.75 16.62
C ILE A 112 4.56 6.36 15.14
N ASP A 113 5.49 6.97 14.41
CA ASP A 113 5.76 6.65 13.00
C ASP A 113 4.66 7.09 12.00
N TRP A 114 4.28 8.37 12.10
CA TRP A 114 3.20 8.99 11.32
C TRP A 114 3.61 9.40 9.88
N GLU A 115 4.72 8.90 9.34
CA GLU A 115 5.26 9.37 8.04
C GLU A 115 4.39 8.99 6.82
N LEU A 116 3.47 8.04 7.01
CA LEU A 116 2.48 7.64 6.00
C LEU A 116 1.09 8.23 6.28
N ALA A 117 0.96 9.08 7.30
CA ALA A 117 -0.34 9.56 7.72
C ALA A 117 -0.94 10.58 6.75
N GLY A 118 -2.27 10.55 6.67
CA GLY A 118 -3.04 11.44 5.82
C GLY A 118 -4.53 11.18 5.96
N TYR A 119 -5.31 11.86 5.15
CA TYR A 119 -6.74 11.62 5.02
C TYR A 119 -6.97 10.57 3.95
N TYR A 120 -7.31 9.35 4.36
CA TYR A 120 -7.53 8.21 3.48
C TYR A 120 -9.00 7.78 3.51
N PRO A 121 -9.44 6.93 2.56
CA PRO A 121 -10.73 6.27 2.65
C PRO A 121 -11.03 5.67 4.03
N TRP A 122 -12.30 5.69 4.45
CA TRP A 122 -12.70 5.23 5.80
C TRP A 122 -12.20 3.82 6.16
N TRP A 123 -12.01 2.97 5.14
CA TRP A 123 -11.60 1.57 5.23
C TRP A 123 -10.08 1.37 5.22
N ALA A 124 -9.30 2.39 4.89
CA ALA A 124 -7.86 2.28 4.67
C ALA A 124 -7.12 1.76 5.89
N GLU A 125 -7.38 2.29 7.09
CA GLU A 125 -6.71 1.86 8.33
C GLU A 125 -6.97 0.38 8.63
N VAL A 126 -8.20 -0.09 8.41
CA VAL A 126 -8.55 -1.49 8.61
C VAL A 126 -7.72 -2.34 7.65
N TYR A 127 -7.71 -2.00 6.36
CA TYR A 127 -6.91 -2.68 5.35
C TYR A 127 -5.41 -2.68 5.67
N THR A 128 -4.82 -1.53 5.98
CA THR A 128 -3.38 -1.40 6.24
C THR A 128 -2.98 -2.12 7.53
N SER A 129 -3.80 -2.08 8.58
CA SER A 129 -3.50 -2.78 9.85
C SER A 129 -3.37 -4.30 9.69
N TYR A 130 -4.13 -4.91 8.77
CA TYR A 130 -3.99 -6.32 8.43
C TYR A 130 -2.76 -6.60 7.55
N ASN A 131 -2.51 -5.76 6.55
CA ASN A 131 -1.39 -5.93 5.62
C ASN A 131 -0.03 -5.61 6.26
N ARG A 132 -0.01 -4.76 7.29
CA ARG A 132 1.19 -4.36 8.06
C ARG A 132 1.31 -5.10 9.40
N ALA A 133 0.46 -6.09 9.66
CA ALA A 133 0.49 -6.86 10.89
C ALA A 133 1.81 -7.64 11.04
N LEU A 134 2.54 -7.41 12.14
CA LEU A 134 3.83 -8.07 12.43
C LEU A 134 3.67 -9.51 12.93
N SER A 135 2.46 -9.90 13.33
CA SER A 135 2.16 -11.23 13.87
C SER A 135 0.66 -11.53 13.79
N ASP A 136 0.28 -12.80 13.88
CA ASP A 136 -1.15 -13.17 13.97
C ASP A 136 -1.83 -12.59 15.21
N THR A 137 -1.09 -12.45 16.32
CA THR A 137 -1.56 -11.73 17.52
C THR A 137 -1.94 -10.28 17.21
N SER A 138 -1.20 -9.61 16.32
CA SER A 138 -1.53 -8.25 15.89
C SER A 138 -2.90 -8.21 15.20
N LYS A 139 -3.19 -9.20 14.35
CA LYS A 139 -4.48 -9.31 13.64
C LYS A 139 -5.63 -9.52 14.62
N VAL A 140 -5.45 -10.37 15.64
CA VAL A 140 -6.47 -10.62 16.68
C VAL A 140 -6.82 -9.35 17.46
N LEU A 141 -5.82 -8.51 17.78
CA LEU A 141 -6.07 -7.23 18.44
C LEU A 141 -6.90 -6.29 17.54
N PHE A 142 -6.49 -6.15 16.28
CA PHE A 142 -7.18 -5.27 15.33
C PHE A 142 -8.59 -5.75 15.01
N ASP A 143 -8.82 -7.06 14.88
CA ASP A 143 -10.15 -7.67 14.78
C ASP A 143 -11.09 -7.17 15.87
N PHE A 144 -10.62 -7.16 17.13
CA PHE A 144 -11.41 -6.71 18.26
C PHE A 144 -11.75 -5.21 18.14
N VAL A 145 -10.76 -4.39 17.81
CA VAL A 145 -10.91 -2.93 17.67
C VAL A 145 -11.89 -2.59 16.56
N TRP A 146 -11.75 -3.19 15.37
CA TRP A 146 -12.58 -2.88 14.21
C TRP A 146 -14.02 -3.39 14.38
N LYS A 147 -14.21 -4.54 15.04
CA LYS A 147 -15.55 -5.03 15.43
C LYS A 147 -16.25 -4.07 16.39
N GLN A 148 -15.54 -3.53 17.38
CA GLN A 148 -16.12 -2.54 18.31
C GLN A 148 -16.49 -1.22 17.63
N LEU A 149 -15.77 -0.84 16.56
CA LEU A 149 -16.10 0.32 15.74
C LEU A 149 -17.17 0.05 14.69
N ASN A 150 -17.69 -1.19 14.62
CA ASN A 150 -18.63 -1.65 13.60
C ASN A 150 -18.13 -1.40 12.16
N LEU A 151 -16.81 -1.53 11.95
CA LEU A 151 -16.18 -1.39 10.64
C LEU A 151 -15.94 -2.80 10.09
N ASN A 152 -16.76 -3.22 9.13
CA ASN A 152 -16.56 -4.44 8.35
C ASN A 152 -16.15 -4.04 6.92
N ILE A 153 -15.05 -4.62 6.45
CA ILE A 153 -14.52 -4.34 5.12
C ILE A 153 -14.70 -5.50 4.13
N ASP A 154 -15.38 -6.60 4.46
CA ASP A 154 -15.49 -7.79 3.59
C ASP A 154 -16.07 -7.47 2.21
N GLY A 155 -17.15 -6.68 2.18
CA GLY A 155 -17.76 -6.21 0.93
C GLY A 155 -16.84 -5.28 0.14
N MET A 156 -16.12 -4.40 0.84
CA MET A 156 -15.13 -3.49 0.26
C MET A 156 -13.94 -4.27 -0.31
N LEU A 157 -13.41 -5.25 0.42
CA LEU A 157 -12.31 -6.12 0.03
C LEU A 157 -12.65 -6.92 -1.23
N LYS A 158 -13.87 -7.47 -1.33
CA LYS A 158 -14.31 -8.19 -2.53
C LYS A 158 -14.12 -7.35 -3.81
N ASN A 159 -14.30 -6.04 -3.69
CA ASN A 159 -14.16 -5.09 -4.80
C ASN A 159 -12.73 -4.57 -4.97
N LEU A 160 -11.98 -4.39 -3.87
CA LEU A 160 -10.59 -3.92 -3.88
C LEU A 160 -9.61 -5.01 -4.34
N SER A 161 -9.80 -6.26 -3.91
CA SER A 161 -8.88 -7.37 -4.16
C SER A 161 -8.59 -7.63 -5.64
N PRO A 162 -9.57 -7.58 -6.56
CA PRO A 162 -9.28 -7.70 -8.00
C PRO A 162 -8.35 -6.61 -8.53
N VAL A 163 -8.46 -5.37 -8.01
CA VAL A 163 -7.59 -4.25 -8.38
C VAL A 163 -6.20 -4.45 -7.83
N VAL A 164 -6.08 -4.78 -6.54
CA VAL A 164 -4.80 -5.10 -5.90
C VAL A 164 -4.12 -6.25 -6.61
N LYS A 165 -4.86 -7.30 -7.00
CA LYS A 165 -4.31 -8.45 -7.73
C LYS A 165 -3.80 -8.06 -9.11
N ALA A 166 -4.55 -7.24 -9.85
CA ALA A 166 -4.08 -6.70 -11.14
C ALA A 166 -2.79 -5.89 -10.93
N TYR A 167 -2.78 -4.99 -9.95
CA TYR A 167 -1.60 -4.21 -9.60
C TYR A 167 -0.43 -5.08 -9.08
N GLN A 168 -0.64 -6.20 -8.41
CA GLN A 168 0.49 -7.06 -7.98
C GLN A 168 1.05 -7.91 -9.13
N CYS A 169 0.31 -8.06 -10.22
CA CYS A 169 0.72 -8.86 -11.37
C CYS A 169 1.51 -8.08 -12.42
N TYR A 170 1.71 -6.76 -12.29
CA TYR A 170 2.51 -6.00 -13.25
C TYR A 170 4.01 -6.04 -12.93
N PRO A 171 4.87 -5.97 -13.95
CA PRO A 171 6.31 -5.96 -13.79
C PRO A 171 6.78 -4.54 -13.44
N VAL A 172 6.92 -4.24 -12.15
CA VAL A 172 7.45 -2.94 -11.71
C VAL A 172 8.97 -2.90 -11.88
N SER A 173 9.49 -1.87 -12.53
CA SER A 173 10.91 -1.54 -12.52
C SER A 173 11.14 -0.07 -12.17
N HIS A 174 12.35 0.21 -11.64
CA HIS A 174 12.80 1.55 -11.28
C HIS A 174 14.22 1.75 -11.82
N THR A 175 14.53 2.95 -12.30
CA THR A 175 15.76 3.24 -13.05
C THR A 175 17.08 3.08 -12.28
N SER A 176 17.11 3.24 -10.95
CA SER A 176 18.36 3.32 -10.16
C SER A 176 18.55 2.22 -9.12
N ARG A 177 17.92 1.04 -9.31
CA ARG A 177 18.12 -0.14 -8.43
C ARG A 177 19.56 -0.69 -8.38
N THR A 178 20.50 -0.09 -9.11
CA THR A 178 21.86 -0.58 -9.33
C THR A 178 22.89 -0.16 -8.29
N TYR A 179 22.65 0.90 -7.50
CA TYR A 179 23.62 1.35 -6.49
C TYR A 179 23.29 0.80 -5.09
N ILE A 180 24.30 0.19 -4.46
CA ILE A 180 24.21 -0.38 -3.12
C ILE A 180 25.44 0.07 -2.31
N TRP A 181 25.21 0.67 -1.15
CA TRP A 181 26.25 0.98 -0.17
C TRP A 181 26.20 -0.03 0.97
N GLN A 182 27.28 -0.76 1.18
CA GLN A 182 27.41 -1.65 2.33
C GLN A 182 27.81 -0.86 3.57
N ARG A 183 27.05 -1.03 4.65
CA ARG A 183 27.35 -0.38 5.92
C ARG A 183 28.47 -1.14 6.65
N PRO A 184 29.39 -0.44 7.33
CA PRO A 184 30.40 -1.09 8.14
C PRO A 184 29.75 -1.94 9.25
N PRO A 185 30.41 -3.00 9.72
CA PRO A 185 29.89 -3.87 10.78
C PRO A 185 29.65 -3.08 12.07
N PHE A 186 28.50 -3.32 12.71
CA PHE A 186 28.14 -2.69 13.99
C PHE A 186 28.65 -3.49 15.21
N CYS A 187 28.83 -4.81 15.08
CA CYS A 187 29.40 -5.68 16.10
C CYS A 187 30.48 -6.59 15.49
N LYS A 188 31.35 -7.17 16.35
CA LYS A 188 32.31 -8.22 15.95
C LYS A 188 31.63 -9.51 15.45
N CYS A 189 30.33 -9.66 15.72
CA CYS A 189 29.52 -10.83 15.43
C CYS A 189 28.92 -10.84 14.01
N GLN A 190 28.93 -9.71 13.30
CA GLN A 190 28.41 -9.58 11.95
C GLN A 190 29.44 -8.87 11.09
N ASN A 191 29.75 -9.44 9.92
CA ASN A 191 30.75 -8.90 9.00
C ASN A 191 30.25 -7.69 8.18
N SER A 192 28.99 -7.27 8.35
CA SER A 192 28.44 -6.06 7.74
C SER A 192 27.30 -5.49 8.57
N GLY A 193 27.08 -4.17 8.49
CA GLY A 193 25.96 -3.48 9.15
C GLY A 193 24.69 -3.38 8.29
N GLY A 194 24.57 -4.22 7.27
CA GLY A 194 23.50 -4.18 6.27
C GLY A 194 23.87 -3.39 5.02
N VAL A 195 22.88 -3.18 4.16
CA VAL A 195 23.01 -2.44 2.89
C VAL A 195 22.02 -1.28 2.84
N ILE A 196 22.41 -0.19 2.21
CA ILE A 196 21.51 0.88 1.79
C ILE A 196 21.49 0.89 0.28
N ARG A 197 20.30 0.94 -0.31
CA ARG A 197 20.11 0.96 -1.78
C ARG A 197 19.83 2.39 -2.25
N ALA A 198 20.20 2.72 -3.49
CA ALA A 198 19.93 4.03 -4.10
C ALA A 198 18.48 4.49 -3.94
N HIS A 199 17.52 3.61 -4.24
CA HIS A 199 16.10 3.92 -4.11
C HIS A 199 15.65 4.26 -2.68
N GLN A 200 16.47 3.96 -1.67
CA GLN A 200 16.21 4.28 -0.26
C GLN A 200 16.80 5.65 0.15
N ILE A 201 17.54 6.35 -0.73
CA ILE A 201 18.16 7.65 -0.46
C ILE A 201 17.90 8.58 -1.65
N ASP A 202 16.91 9.48 -1.54
CA ASP A 202 16.65 10.61 -2.45
C ASP A 202 16.88 10.33 -3.96
N SER A 203 16.50 9.14 -4.43
CA SER A 203 16.72 8.76 -5.82
C SER A 203 15.76 9.51 -6.74
N GLU A 204 16.19 9.85 -7.95
CA GLU A 204 15.29 10.28 -9.04
C GLU A 204 14.70 9.07 -9.77
N ASP A 205 14.35 8.02 -9.02
CA ASP A 205 13.81 6.79 -9.60
C ASP A 205 12.55 7.05 -10.39
N LYS A 206 12.59 6.70 -11.67
CA LYS A 206 11.41 6.68 -12.53
C LYS A 206 10.77 5.31 -12.44
N HIS A 207 9.50 5.29 -12.08
CA HIS A 207 8.62 4.14 -12.16
C HIS A 207 8.27 3.86 -13.62
N PHE A 208 8.31 2.60 -14.04
CA PHE A 208 7.84 2.18 -15.35
C PHE A 208 7.43 0.70 -15.36
N VAL A 209 6.58 0.37 -16.33
CA VAL A 209 6.19 -1.01 -16.64
C VAL A 209 7.27 -1.67 -17.49
N ASP A 210 7.89 -2.71 -16.95
CA ASP A 210 8.94 -3.50 -17.61
C ASP A 210 8.32 -4.69 -18.35
N TYR A 211 7.86 -4.45 -19.57
CA TYR A 211 7.14 -5.44 -20.37
C TYR A 211 7.92 -6.76 -20.59
N ASP A 212 9.25 -6.72 -20.53
CA ASP A 212 10.13 -7.86 -20.75
C ASP A 212 10.38 -8.70 -19.48
N ARG A 213 10.04 -8.18 -18.29
CA ARG A 213 10.27 -8.89 -17.04
C ARG A 213 9.27 -10.05 -16.87
N PRO A 214 9.75 -11.31 -16.70
CA PRO A 214 8.89 -12.48 -16.58
C PRO A 214 8.04 -12.43 -15.30
N ARG A 215 7.00 -13.25 -15.25
CA ARG A 215 6.13 -13.35 -14.07
C ARG A 215 6.85 -14.21 -13.01
N LEU A 216 6.74 -13.85 -11.72
CA LEU A 216 7.44 -14.58 -10.64
C LEU A 216 7.04 -16.06 -10.55
N ASP A 217 5.84 -16.45 -11.00
CA ASP A 217 5.38 -17.83 -11.14
C ASP A 217 5.97 -18.57 -12.36
N GLU A 218 6.64 -17.87 -13.27
CA GLU A 218 7.42 -18.46 -14.37
C GLU A 218 8.89 -18.65 -14.00
N GLU A 219 9.38 -18.05 -12.90
CA GLU A 219 10.75 -18.22 -12.40
C GLU A 219 10.98 -19.59 -11.72
N GLU A 220 9.94 -20.28 -11.25
CA GLU A 220 10.06 -21.63 -10.65
C GLU A 220 10.47 -22.74 -11.65
N ASN A 221 10.51 -22.44 -12.96
CA ASN A 221 10.94 -23.38 -14.00
C ASN A 221 12.43 -23.31 -14.37
N TRP A 222 13.26 -22.55 -13.64
CA TRP A 222 14.70 -22.39 -13.93
C TRP A 222 15.63 -23.14 -12.95
N LEU A 223 15.10 -24.07 -12.16
CA LEU A 223 15.86 -24.91 -11.22
C LEU A 223 15.83 -26.42 -11.56
N GLU A 224 15.70 -26.78 -12.83
CA GLU A 224 16.06 -28.12 -13.34
C GLU A 224 17.43 -28.11 -14.06
#